data_AF-A0AB39SHU4-F1
#
_entry.id   AF-A0AB39SHU4-F1
#
_cell.length_a   1.000
_cell.length_b   1.000
_cell.length_c   1.000
_cell.angle_alpha   90.00
_cell.angle_beta   90.00
_cell.angle_gamma   90.00
#
_symmetry.space_group_name_H-M   'P 1'
#
loop_
_entity.id
_entity.type
_entity.pdbx_description
1 polymer ?
#
loop_
_entity_poly.entity_id
_entity_poly.type
_entity_poly.pdbx_seq_one_letter_code
_entity_poly.pdbx_strand_id
1 'polypeptide(L)'
;MQRHANAPGTVSHVPQALRQPPKDFERRLLSRNGRGDILAANHLGRALFSPVYADPVRPPNNARFVFLSPHATEFFRHWDEVANDTVAMLRAEAGRDLYDRRLTDLIGELSTRSEEFRRRWAAHNVRMHTTGVKLLHHPVVGDLDLPFETFPLPDSPSQFLLTYTAEPDSPSQDALNLLASWAATNDDTERSAPANDSQSADSSETPD
;
A
#
# COMPACT_ATOMS: atom_id res chain seq x y z
N MET A 1 -44.77 6.88 -30.00
CA MET A 1 -43.63 7.80 -30.26
C MET A 1 -43.39 8.63 -29.01
N GLN A 2 -42.46 8.23 -28.15
CA GLN A 2 -42.04 9.06 -27.02
C GLN A 2 -40.51 8.97 -26.91
N ARG A 3 -39.88 10.13 -27.11
CA ARG A 3 -38.44 10.33 -27.08
C ARG A 3 -37.97 10.33 -25.63
N HIS A 4 -37.11 9.38 -25.27
CA HIS A 4 -36.33 9.47 -24.04
C HIS A 4 -35.31 10.60 -24.19
N ALA A 5 -35.42 11.62 -23.34
CA ALA A 5 -34.40 12.65 -23.20
C ALA A 5 -33.27 12.11 -22.32
N ASN A 6 -32.05 12.10 -22.86
CA ASN A 6 -30.81 11.77 -22.16
C ASN A 6 -30.55 12.82 -21.06
N ALA A 7 -30.28 12.37 -19.83
CA ALA A 7 -29.74 13.22 -18.78
C ALA A 7 -28.25 13.53 -19.07
N PRO A 8 -27.76 14.76 -18.81
CA PRO A 8 -26.39 15.13 -19.09
C PRO A 8 -25.41 14.39 -18.17
N GLY A 9 -24.35 13.84 -18.78
CA GLY A 9 -23.29 13.13 -18.07
C GLY A 9 -22.67 14.01 -16.99
N THR A 10 -22.59 13.48 -15.78
CA THR A 10 -21.84 14.07 -14.67
C THR A 10 -20.39 14.21 -15.11
N VAL A 11 -19.97 15.44 -15.37
CA VAL A 11 -18.57 15.77 -15.62
C VAL A 11 -17.80 15.36 -14.37
N SER A 12 -16.96 14.34 -14.51
CA SER A 12 -16.07 13.85 -13.46
C SER A 12 -15.17 15.00 -13.01
N HIS A 13 -15.49 15.59 -11.85
CA HIS A 13 -14.75 16.72 -11.33
C HIS A 13 -13.44 16.20 -10.73
N VAL A 14 -12.37 16.22 -11.52
CA VAL A 14 -11.00 16.00 -11.02
C VAL A 14 -10.77 16.94 -9.83
N PRO A 15 -10.49 16.42 -8.62
CA PRO A 15 -10.19 17.23 -7.44
C PRO A 15 -9.10 18.25 -7.74
N GLN A 16 -9.23 19.48 -7.21
CA GLN A 16 -8.37 20.61 -7.56
C GLN A 16 -6.87 20.34 -7.28
N ALA A 17 -6.56 19.50 -6.29
CA ALA A 17 -5.20 19.05 -5.96
C ALA A 17 -4.53 18.18 -7.04
N LEU A 18 -5.32 17.54 -7.93
CA LEU A 18 -4.81 16.73 -9.05
C LEU A 18 -4.69 17.53 -10.36
N ARG A 19 -5.26 18.74 -10.45
CA ARG A 19 -5.13 19.61 -11.64
C ARG A 19 -3.81 20.38 -11.68
N GLN A 20 -3.24 20.66 -10.51
CA GLN A 20 -1.90 21.20 -10.32
C GLN A 20 -1.28 20.47 -9.13
N PRO A 21 -0.72 19.26 -9.35
CA PRO A 21 -0.02 18.57 -8.28
C PRO A 21 1.10 19.48 -7.75
N PRO A 22 1.25 19.63 -6.43
CA PRO A 22 2.43 20.28 -5.86
C PRO A 22 3.70 19.69 -6.49
N LYS A 23 4.78 20.46 -6.68
CA LYS A 23 6.02 19.93 -7.26
C LYS A 23 6.59 18.71 -6.51
N ASP A 24 6.17 18.50 -5.26
CA ASP A 24 6.54 17.36 -4.41
C ASP A 24 5.55 16.19 -4.44
N PHE A 25 4.44 16.31 -5.19
CA PHE A 25 3.41 15.28 -5.33
C PHE A 25 3.96 13.98 -5.92
N GLU A 26 4.97 14.07 -6.78
CA GLU A 26 5.63 12.89 -7.37
C GLU A 26 6.47 12.10 -6.37
N ARG A 27 6.73 12.62 -5.16
CA ARG A 27 7.77 12.05 -4.31
C ARG A 27 7.30 10.81 -3.56
N ARG A 28 6.02 10.62 -3.21
CA ARG A 28 5.59 9.51 -2.32
C ARG A 28 4.18 9.00 -2.64
N LEU A 29 4.03 8.40 -3.82
CA LEU A 29 2.73 7.93 -4.33
C LEU A 29 2.60 6.42 -4.21
N LEU A 30 1.47 5.98 -3.67
CA LEU A 30 1.06 4.59 -3.63
C LEU A 30 -0.41 4.47 -4.01
N SER A 31 -0.74 3.59 -4.96
CA SER A 31 -2.10 3.22 -5.30
C SER A 31 -2.48 1.92 -4.58
N ARG A 32 -3.65 1.90 -3.96
CA ARG A 32 -4.17 0.76 -3.18
C ARG A 32 -5.63 0.49 -3.54
N ASN A 33 -6.07 -0.76 -3.43
CA ASN A 33 -7.50 -1.09 -3.50
C ASN A 33 -8.16 -1.24 -2.10
N GLY A 34 -9.49 -1.36 -2.07
CA GLY A 34 -10.29 -1.50 -0.84
C GLY A 34 -10.06 -2.81 -0.06
N ARG A 35 -9.44 -3.82 -0.67
CA ARG A 35 -8.97 -5.04 0.01
C ARG A 35 -7.57 -4.89 0.60
N GLY A 36 -6.93 -3.78 0.29
CA GLY A 36 -5.65 -3.40 0.81
C GLY A 36 -4.44 -3.80 -0.02
N ASP A 37 -4.64 -4.27 -1.25
CA ASP A 37 -3.57 -4.58 -2.20
C ASP A 37 -2.89 -3.30 -2.65
N ILE A 38 -1.56 -3.26 -2.63
CA ILE A 38 -0.78 -2.20 -3.23
C ILE A 38 -0.65 -2.49 -4.73
N LEU A 39 -1.27 -1.65 -5.55
CA LEU A 39 -1.37 -1.82 -7.00
C LEU A 39 -0.18 -1.19 -7.74
N ALA A 40 0.27 -0.04 -7.25
CA ALA A 40 1.42 0.67 -7.79
C ALA A 40 2.06 1.50 -6.69
N ALA A 41 3.37 1.70 -6.78
CA ALA A 41 4.10 2.64 -5.94
C ALA A 41 5.31 3.16 -6.71
N ASN A 42 5.62 4.44 -6.54
CA ASN A 42 6.89 5.00 -6.98
C ASN A 42 8.04 4.42 -6.13
N HIS A 43 9.28 4.73 -6.51
CA HIS A 43 10.45 4.14 -5.85
C HIS A 43 10.49 4.40 -4.35
N LEU A 44 10.29 5.66 -3.95
CA LEU A 44 10.28 6.04 -2.53
C LEU A 44 9.09 5.44 -1.77
N GLY A 45 7.93 5.25 -2.41
CA GLY A 45 6.79 4.56 -1.81
C GLY A 45 7.05 3.08 -1.58
N ARG A 46 7.80 2.42 -2.47
CA ARG A 46 8.28 1.03 -2.26
C ARG A 46 9.28 0.95 -1.13
N ALA A 47 10.23 1.88 -1.09
CA ALA A 47 11.22 1.95 -0.01
C ALA A 47 10.53 2.18 1.34
N LEU A 48 9.61 3.14 1.43
CA LEU A 48 8.87 3.48 2.64
C LEU A 48 8.06 2.31 3.19
N PHE A 49 7.44 1.53 2.32
CA PHE A 49 6.68 0.34 2.71
C PHE A 49 7.47 -0.96 2.49
N SER A 50 8.80 -0.91 2.44
CA SER A 50 9.65 -2.08 2.17
C SER A 50 9.33 -3.31 3.06
N PRO A 51 8.95 -3.18 4.35
CA PRO A 51 8.52 -4.33 5.14
C PRO A 51 7.26 -5.04 4.62
N VAL A 52 6.35 -4.31 3.95
CA VAL A 52 5.16 -4.89 3.29
C VAL A 52 5.56 -5.65 2.02
N TYR A 53 6.59 -5.19 1.32
CA TYR A 53 7.11 -5.84 0.11
C TYR A 53 7.99 -7.06 0.40
N ALA A 54 8.46 -7.22 1.64
CA ALA A 54 9.28 -8.34 2.08
C ALA A 54 8.55 -9.69 2.05
N ASP A 55 7.22 -9.71 2.20
CA ASP A 55 6.40 -10.90 1.95
C ASP A 55 6.45 -11.25 0.45
N PRO A 56 6.78 -12.50 0.04
CA PRO A 56 6.82 -12.89 -1.37
C PRO A 56 5.44 -12.94 -2.03
N VAL A 57 4.34 -12.98 -1.27
CA VAL A 57 2.98 -12.98 -1.81
C VAL A 57 2.72 -11.69 -2.60
N ARG A 58 2.11 -11.85 -3.79
CA ARG A 58 1.79 -10.75 -4.69
C ARG A 58 0.29 -10.72 -5.02
N PRO A 59 -0.32 -9.52 -5.14
CA PRO A 59 0.28 -8.21 -4.85
C PRO A 59 0.58 -8.03 -3.34
N PRO A 60 1.57 -7.18 -2.98
CA PRO A 60 1.80 -6.84 -1.58
C PRO A 60 0.50 -6.32 -0.96
N ASN A 61 0.12 -6.85 0.20
CA ASN A 61 -1.16 -6.51 0.81
C ASN A 61 -0.94 -5.96 2.22
N ASN A 62 -1.34 -4.70 2.40
CA ASN A 62 -1.14 -4.01 3.67
C ASN A 62 -2.01 -4.61 4.80
N ALA A 63 -3.17 -5.18 4.52
CA ALA A 63 -3.98 -5.84 5.56
C ALA A 63 -3.34 -7.15 6.05
N ARG A 64 -2.76 -7.95 5.14
CA ARG A 64 -1.94 -9.11 5.52
C ARG A 64 -0.74 -8.69 6.35
N PHE A 65 -0.03 -7.64 5.93
CA PHE A 65 1.09 -7.15 6.72
C PHE A 65 0.64 -6.77 8.15
N VAL A 66 -0.38 -5.92 8.29
CA VAL A 66 -0.89 -5.46 9.59
C VAL A 66 -1.24 -6.60 10.55
N PHE A 67 -1.85 -7.69 10.05
CA PHE A 67 -2.42 -8.74 10.90
C PHE A 67 -1.65 -10.06 10.94
N LEU A 68 -0.78 -10.32 9.97
CA LEU A 68 -0.07 -11.60 9.83
C LEU A 68 1.45 -11.47 9.93
N SER A 69 2.01 -10.26 9.76
CA SER A 69 3.45 -10.04 9.92
C SER A 69 3.80 -9.74 11.37
N PRO A 70 4.81 -10.41 11.96
CA PRO A 70 5.31 -10.04 13.29
C PRO A 70 5.94 -8.64 13.31
N HIS A 71 6.43 -8.15 12.18
CA HIS A 71 7.05 -6.82 12.07
C HIS A 71 6.04 -5.67 12.03
N ALA A 72 4.73 -5.95 11.98
CA ALA A 72 3.73 -4.89 11.88
C ALA A 72 3.67 -4.00 13.12
N THR A 73 3.82 -4.58 14.30
CA THR A 73 3.82 -3.83 15.59
C THR A 73 5.12 -3.07 15.81
N GLU A 74 6.20 -3.50 15.17
CA GLU A 74 7.48 -2.77 15.15
C GLU A 74 7.40 -1.59 14.16
N PHE A 75 6.78 -1.81 13.00
CA PHE A 75 6.71 -0.81 11.94
C PHE A 75 5.68 0.30 12.20
N PHE A 76 4.51 -0.03 12.77
CA PHE A 76 3.48 0.95 13.11
C PHE A 76 3.54 1.27 14.60
N ARG A 77 3.98 2.48 14.95
CA ARG A 77 4.08 2.91 16.36
C ARG A 77 2.70 2.92 17.06
N HIS A 78 1.64 3.23 16.33
CA HIS A 78 0.24 3.13 16.79
C HIS A 78 -0.49 1.99 16.09
N TRP A 79 0.02 0.76 16.20
CA TRP A 79 -0.52 -0.40 15.49
C TRP A 79 -2.02 -0.62 15.73
N ASP A 80 -2.53 -0.41 16.95
CA ASP A 80 -3.94 -0.58 17.28
C ASP A 80 -4.87 0.30 16.43
N GLU A 81 -4.46 1.56 16.17
CA GLU A 81 -5.21 2.49 15.32
C GLU A 81 -5.20 2.02 13.87
N VAL A 82 -4.03 1.60 13.37
CA VAL A 82 -3.86 1.08 12.01
C VAL A 82 -4.68 -0.20 11.79
N ALA A 83 -4.72 -1.09 12.79
CA ALA A 83 -5.52 -2.30 12.76
C ALA A 83 -7.02 -1.99 12.70
N ASN A 84 -7.50 -1.03 13.51
CA ASN A 84 -8.89 -0.59 13.48
C ASN A 84 -9.27 0.05 12.13
N ASP A 85 -8.44 0.96 11.61
CA ASP A 85 -8.64 1.57 10.30
C ASP A 85 -8.71 0.52 9.19
N THR A 86 -7.83 -0.49 9.25
CA THR A 86 -7.78 -1.58 8.26
C THR A 86 -9.05 -2.42 8.31
N VAL A 87 -9.56 -2.75 9.49
CA VAL A 87 -10.84 -3.47 9.64
C VAL A 87 -12.01 -2.63 9.13
N ALA A 88 -12.06 -1.33 9.45
CA ALA A 88 -13.10 -0.43 8.97
C ALA A 88 -13.10 -0.33 7.44
N MET A 89 -11.91 -0.24 6.82
CA MET A 89 -11.73 -0.27 5.37
C MET A 89 -12.28 -1.55 4.75
N LEU A 90 -11.86 -2.72 5.25
CA LEU A 90 -12.30 -4.02 4.74
C LEU A 90 -13.81 -4.23 4.91
N ARG A 91 -14.40 -3.74 6.01
CA ARG A 91 -15.85 -3.82 6.24
C ARG A 91 -16.63 -3.01 5.23
N ALA A 92 -16.21 -1.80 4.94
CA ALA A 92 -16.89 -0.99 3.95
C ALA A 92 -16.75 -1.58 2.55
N GLU A 93 -15.59 -2.15 2.22
CA GLU A 93 -15.40 -2.83 0.94
C GLU A 93 -16.31 -4.06 0.84
N ALA A 94 -16.45 -4.84 1.91
CA ALA A 94 -17.37 -5.97 1.96
C ALA A 94 -18.84 -5.54 1.81
N GLY A 95 -19.19 -4.34 2.29
CA GLY A 95 -20.51 -3.76 2.10
C GLY A 95 -20.79 -3.28 0.66
N ARG A 96 -19.76 -3.09 -0.17
CA ARG A 96 -19.89 -2.64 -1.56
C ARG A 96 -20.13 -3.79 -2.54
N ASP A 97 -19.38 -4.87 -2.38
CA ASP A 97 -19.52 -6.07 -3.21
C ASP A 97 -19.49 -7.34 -2.36
N LEU A 98 -20.69 -7.89 -2.11
CA LEU A 98 -20.87 -9.11 -1.33
C LEU A 98 -20.39 -10.38 -2.07
N TYR A 99 -20.10 -10.29 -3.36
CA TYR A 99 -19.67 -11.43 -4.20
C TYR A 99 -18.18 -11.40 -4.54
N ASP A 100 -17.42 -10.44 -3.99
CA ASP A 100 -15.97 -10.40 -4.14
C ASP A 100 -15.33 -11.58 -3.38
N ARG A 101 -15.05 -12.66 -4.12
CA ARG A 101 -14.39 -13.85 -3.58
C ARG A 101 -13.01 -13.55 -3.01
N ARG A 102 -12.23 -12.64 -3.63
CA ARG A 102 -10.88 -12.32 -3.15
C ARG A 102 -10.92 -11.61 -1.80
N LEU A 103 -11.91 -10.73 -1.61
CA LEU A 103 -12.14 -10.10 -0.32
C LEU A 103 -12.60 -11.11 0.73
N THR A 104 -13.54 -11.99 0.35
CA THR A 104 -14.05 -13.04 1.24
C THR A 104 -12.94 -13.99 1.70
N ASP A 105 -12.08 -14.43 0.77
CA ASP A 105 -10.93 -15.29 1.05
C ASP A 105 -9.92 -14.59 1.96
N LEU A 106 -9.65 -13.29 1.72
CA LEU A 106 -8.78 -12.50 2.59
C LEU A 106 -9.36 -12.37 4.01
N ILE A 107 -10.64 -12.03 4.15
CA ILE A 107 -11.30 -11.95 5.47
C ILE A 107 -11.25 -13.30 6.18
N GLY A 108 -11.48 -14.40 5.45
CA GLY A 108 -11.39 -15.77 5.99
C GLY A 108 -9.97 -16.13 6.46
N GLU A 109 -8.96 -15.78 5.66
CA GLU A 109 -7.55 -15.95 6.03
C GLU A 109 -7.21 -15.17 7.30
N LEU A 110 -7.49 -13.86 7.32
CA LEU A 110 -7.19 -12.99 8.45
C LEU A 110 -7.93 -13.44 9.71
N SER A 111 -9.20 -13.85 9.57
CA SER A 111 -9.99 -14.39 10.68
C SER A 111 -9.42 -15.71 11.18
N THR A 112 -8.88 -16.57 10.32
CA THR A 112 -8.32 -17.85 10.79
C THR A 112 -7.01 -17.63 11.52
N ARG A 113 -6.15 -16.76 10.99
CA ARG A 113 -4.74 -16.64 11.38
C ARG A 113 -4.45 -15.54 12.41
N SER A 114 -5.38 -14.61 12.64
CA SER A 114 -5.18 -13.48 13.57
C SER A 114 -6.34 -13.35 14.56
N GLU A 115 -6.07 -13.60 15.85
CA GLU A 115 -7.05 -13.39 16.91
C GLU A 115 -7.46 -11.92 17.03
N GLU A 116 -6.49 -11.01 16.89
CA GLU A 116 -6.74 -9.57 16.91
C GLU A 116 -7.67 -9.13 15.78
N PHE A 117 -7.48 -9.67 14.56
CA PHE A 117 -8.40 -9.43 13.47
C PHE A 117 -9.81 -9.94 13.80
N ARG A 118 -9.95 -11.20 14.27
CA ARG A 118 -11.26 -11.77 14.61
C ARG A 118 -12.03 -10.91 15.60
N ARG A 119 -11.35 -10.48 16.67
CA ARG A 119 -11.96 -9.65 17.72
C ARG A 119 -12.45 -8.32 17.16
N ARG A 120 -11.62 -7.62 16.40
CA ARG A 120 -11.97 -6.30 15.82
C ARG A 120 -13.04 -6.42 14.75
N TRP A 121 -12.96 -7.46 13.92
CA TRP A 121 -13.99 -7.77 12.94
C TRP A 121 -15.32 -7.96 13.65
N ALA A 122 -15.41 -8.77 14.71
CA ALA A 122 -16.65 -8.99 15.47
C ALA A 122 -17.21 -7.72 16.15
N ALA A 123 -16.38 -6.71 16.46
CA ALA A 123 -16.81 -5.48 17.12
C ALA A 123 -17.62 -4.51 16.22
N HIS A 124 -17.65 -4.71 14.90
CA HIS A 124 -18.46 -3.91 13.95
C HIS A 124 -18.23 -2.38 13.99
N ASN A 125 -17.11 -1.90 14.54
CA ASN A 125 -16.79 -0.48 14.53
C ASN A 125 -16.33 -0.03 13.15
N VAL A 126 -17.05 0.92 12.54
CA VAL A 126 -16.69 1.51 11.25
C VAL A 126 -16.50 3.00 11.42
N ARG A 127 -15.23 3.43 11.42
CA ARG A 127 -14.86 4.82 11.19
C ARG A 127 -13.71 4.85 10.22
N MET A 128 -13.94 5.39 9.03
CA MET A 128 -12.89 5.60 8.05
C MET A 128 -12.23 6.95 8.26
N HIS A 129 -10.91 6.97 8.20
CA HIS A 129 -10.11 8.18 8.16
C HIS A 129 -9.57 8.36 6.74
N THR A 130 -9.96 9.44 6.07
CA THR A 130 -9.47 9.79 4.72
C THR A 130 -8.19 10.63 4.77
N THR A 131 -7.91 11.23 5.91
CA THR A 131 -6.69 11.98 6.24
C THR A 131 -6.25 11.63 7.65
N GLY A 132 -4.98 11.84 7.95
CA GLY A 132 -4.42 11.62 9.28
C GLY A 132 -2.90 11.67 9.26
N VAL A 133 -2.27 11.22 10.34
CA VAL A 133 -0.81 11.05 10.42
C VAL A 133 -0.51 9.57 10.61
N LYS A 134 0.35 9.00 9.77
CA LYS A 134 0.93 7.68 10.00
C LYS A 134 2.23 7.81 10.76
N LEU A 135 2.24 7.25 11.96
CA LEU A 135 3.41 7.14 12.82
C LEU A 135 4.08 5.80 12.56
N LEU A 136 5.22 5.85 11.87
CA LEU A 136 5.99 4.67 11.46
C LEU A 136 7.32 4.62 12.23
N HIS A 137 7.88 3.43 12.33
CA HIS A 137 9.28 3.19 12.66
C HIS A 137 9.89 2.37 11.51
N HIS A 138 10.59 3.05 10.61
CA HIS A 138 11.17 2.46 9.42
C HIS A 138 12.53 1.82 9.74
N PRO A 139 12.81 0.57 9.32
CA PRO A 139 14.03 -0.14 9.70
C PRO A 139 15.34 0.54 9.27
N VAL A 140 15.29 1.38 8.23
CA VAL A 140 16.48 2.09 7.71
C VAL A 140 16.64 3.50 8.27
N VAL A 141 15.53 4.22 8.52
CA VAL A 141 15.57 5.67 8.81
C VAL A 141 14.90 6.04 10.13
N GLY A 142 14.44 5.06 10.90
CA GLY A 142 13.82 5.26 12.20
C GLY A 142 12.42 5.87 12.10
N ASP A 143 12.10 6.72 13.08
CA ASP A 143 10.75 7.25 13.27
C ASP A 143 10.36 8.23 12.16
N LEU A 144 9.13 8.06 11.67
CA LEU A 144 8.51 8.94 10.68
C LEU A 144 7.10 9.35 11.15
N ASP A 145 6.85 10.66 11.11
CA ASP A 145 5.54 11.27 11.29
C ASP A 145 5.06 11.77 9.94
N LEU A 146 4.15 11.02 9.30
CA LEU A 146 3.75 11.29 7.92
C LEU A 146 2.27 11.61 7.84
N PRO A 147 1.90 12.90 7.75
CA PRO A 147 0.59 13.27 7.26
C PRO A 147 0.29 12.55 5.94
N PHE A 148 -0.93 12.04 5.81
CA PHE A 148 -1.37 11.34 4.61
C PHE A 148 -2.74 11.81 4.16
N GLU A 149 -2.94 11.78 2.84
CA GLU A 149 -4.22 12.03 2.20
C GLU A 149 -4.58 10.87 1.28
N THR A 150 -5.87 10.53 1.27
CA THR A 150 -6.42 9.48 0.41
C THR A 150 -7.34 10.08 -0.64
N PHE A 151 -7.01 9.86 -1.92
CA PHE A 151 -7.79 10.33 -3.06
C PHE A 151 -8.48 9.15 -3.74
N PRO A 152 -9.82 9.06 -3.75
CA PRO A 152 -10.53 8.03 -4.50
C PRO A 152 -10.35 8.26 -6.01
N LEU A 153 -10.20 7.17 -6.77
CA LEU A 153 -10.15 7.24 -8.23
C LEU A 153 -11.56 7.33 -8.82
N PRO A 154 -11.86 8.30 -9.72
CA PRO A 154 -13.22 8.51 -10.22
C PRO A 154 -13.83 7.29 -10.93
N ASP A 155 -13.01 6.55 -11.69
CA ASP A 155 -13.45 5.41 -12.50
C ASP A 155 -13.27 4.07 -11.78
N SER A 156 -12.90 4.08 -10.51
CA SER A 156 -12.63 2.88 -9.71
C SER A 156 -12.91 3.13 -8.23
N PRO A 157 -14.16 2.97 -7.77
CA PRO A 157 -14.58 3.38 -6.43
C PRO A 157 -13.82 2.64 -5.32
N SER A 158 -13.30 1.45 -5.61
CA SER A 158 -12.50 0.63 -4.69
C SER A 158 -10.99 0.84 -4.85
N GLN A 159 -10.55 1.89 -5.53
CA GLN A 159 -9.14 2.24 -5.67
C GLN A 159 -8.87 3.65 -5.17
N PHE A 160 -7.72 3.81 -4.54
CA PHE A 160 -7.32 5.02 -3.86
C PHE A 160 -5.85 5.31 -4.14
N LEU A 161 -5.55 6.58 -4.36
CA LEU A 161 -4.19 7.11 -4.34
C LEU A 161 -3.89 7.64 -2.94
N LEU A 162 -2.81 7.16 -2.34
CA LEU A 162 -2.31 7.63 -1.05
C LEU A 162 -1.05 8.46 -1.28
N THR A 163 -1.05 9.65 -0.70
CA THR A 163 0.12 10.53 -0.62
C THR A 163 0.60 10.58 0.83
N TYR A 164 1.92 10.55 1.01
CA TYR A 164 2.54 10.78 2.32
C TYR A 164 3.43 12.02 2.21
N THR A 165 3.23 12.98 3.09
CA THR A 165 4.04 14.20 3.19
C THR A 165 4.81 14.21 4.50
N ALA A 166 5.84 15.06 4.57
CA ALA A 166 6.48 15.44 5.80
C ALA A 166 6.47 16.95 5.87
N GLU A 167 6.33 17.49 7.08
CA GLU A 167 6.42 18.93 7.29
C GLU A 167 7.81 19.44 6.85
N PRO A 168 7.91 20.60 6.19
CA PRO A 168 9.19 21.20 5.85
C PRO A 168 10.08 21.41 7.08
N ASP A 169 11.38 21.22 6.91
CA ASP A 169 12.42 21.35 7.94
C ASP A 169 12.19 20.43 9.16
N SER A 170 11.44 19.34 9.00
CA SER A 170 11.18 18.35 10.04
C SER A 170 12.13 17.14 9.97
N PRO A 171 12.35 16.42 11.10
CA PRO A 171 13.09 15.16 11.09
C PRO A 171 12.53 14.13 10.11
N SER A 172 11.20 14.10 9.92
CA SER A 172 10.57 13.22 8.92
C SER A 172 10.96 13.58 7.49
N GLN A 173 11.17 14.87 7.18
CA GLN A 173 11.62 15.29 5.85
C GLN A 173 13.05 14.81 5.59
N ASP A 174 13.95 14.98 6.56
CA ASP A 174 15.34 14.51 6.49
C ASP A 174 15.42 12.99 6.35
N ALA A 175 14.67 12.25 7.17
CA ALA A 175 14.59 10.80 7.12
C ALA A 175 14.05 10.29 5.78
N LEU A 176 13.05 10.95 5.19
CA LEU A 176 12.56 10.59 3.87
C LEU A 176 13.53 10.94 2.74
N ASN A 177 14.32 12.01 2.88
CA ASN A 177 15.38 12.34 1.91
C ASN A 177 16.49 11.29 1.97
N LEU A 178 16.91 10.90 3.18
CA LEU A 178 17.86 9.81 3.39
C LEU A 178 17.35 8.50 2.79
N LEU A 179 16.08 8.18 3.00
CA LEU A 179 15.46 6.98 2.44
C LEU A 179 15.45 7.00 0.90
N ALA A 180 15.20 8.17 0.30
CA ALA A 180 15.23 8.32 -1.16
C ALA A 180 16.65 8.10 -1.71
N SER A 181 17.67 8.64 -1.06
CA SER A 181 19.08 8.41 -1.43
C SER A 181 19.47 6.94 -1.28
N TRP A 182 19.11 6.31 -0.15
CA TRP A 182 19.36 4.90 0.09
C TRP A 182 18.69 4.00 -0.96
N ALA A 183 17.43 4.28 -1.28
CA ALA A 183 16.68 3.50 -2.27
C ALA A 183 17.32 3.61 -3.66
N ALA A 184 17.80 4.79 -4.06
CA ALA A 184 18.49 4.98 -5.33
C ALA A 184 19.79 4.14 -5.42
N THR A 185 20.57 4.09 -4.33
CA THR A 185 21.82 3.31 -4.29
C THR A 185 21.59 1.80 -4.40
N ASN A 186 20.53 1.27 -3.79
CA ASN A 186 20.23 -0.17 -3.88
C ASN A 186 19.74 -0.58 -5.27
N ASP A 187 18.93 0.25 -5.92
CA ASP A 187 18.50 -0.01 -7.30
C ASP A 187 19.66 -0.06 -8.28
N ASP A 188 20.63 0.84 -8.12
CA ASP A 188 21.85 0.84 -8.93
C ASP A 188 22.70 -0.42 -8.68
N THR A 189 22.71 -0.92 -7.45
CA THR A 189 23.44 -2.13 -7.05
C THR A 189 22.77 -3.39 -7.62
N GLU A 190 21.44 -3.50 -7.53
CA GLU A 190 20.68 -4.62 -8.12
C GLU A 190 20.78 -4.63 -9.65
N ARG A 191 20.78 -3.46 -10.29
CA ARG A 191 20.93 -3.33 -11.75
C ARG A 191 22.34 -3.63 -12.24
N SER A 192 23.35 -3.47 -11.39
CA SER A 192 24.76 -3.72 -11.72
C SER A 192 25.25 -5.12 -11.32
N ALA A 193 24.40 -5.95 -10.70
CA ALA A 193 24.75 -7.31 -10.34
C ALA A 193 24.89 -8.18 -11.62
N PRO A 194 26.03 -8.88 -11.83
CA PRO A 194 26.23 -9.69 -13.03
C PRO A 194 25.26 -10.87 -13.02
N ALA A 195 24.50 -11.02 -14.12
CA ALA A 195 23.69 -12.20 -14.38
C ALA A 195 24.61 -13.43 -14.39
N ASN A 196 24.50 -14.25 -13.35
CA ASN A 196 25.33 -15.45 -13.23
C ASN A 196 24.76 -16.53 -14.16
N ASP A 197 25.25 -16.56 -15.41
CA ASP A 197 25.03 -17.63 -16.37
C ASP A 197 25.58 -18.94 -15.80
N SER A 198 24.70 -19.74 -15.21
CA SER A 198 25.00 -21.13 -14.87
C SER A 198 24.67 -21.99 -16.08
N GLN A 199 25.47 -21.87 -17.13
CA GLN A 199 25.52 -22.84 -18.21
C GLN A 199 26.49 -23.95 -17.77
N SER A 200 25.96 -24.92 -17.03
CA SER A 200 26.67 -26.15 -16.73
C SER A 200 26.82 -26.95 -18.02
N ALA A 201 28.00 -26.85 -18.62
CA ALA A 201 28.51 -27.85 -19.53
C ALA A 201 28.51 -29.21 -18.82
N ASP A 202 27.73 -30.16 -19.36
CA ASP A 202 28.01 -31.57 -19.14
C ASP A 202 28.33 -32.18 -20.52
N SER A 203 29.61 -32.28 -20.79
CA SER A 203 30.19 -33.10 -21.84
C SER A 203 31.14 -34.06 -21.14
N SER A 204 30.68 -35.28 -20.93
CA SER A 204 31.52 -36.46 -20.71
C SER A 204 30.90 -37.57 -21.56
N GLU A 205 31.37 -37.76 -22.79
CA GLU A 205 32.48 -38.65 -23.14
C GLU A 205 32.27 -40.06 -22.57
N THR A 206 31.88 -41.00 -23.44
CA THR A 206 31.96 -42.43 -23.17
C THR A 206 32.65 -43.10 -24.35
N PRO A 207 33.81 -43.76 -24.17
CA PRO A 207 34.55 -44.40 -25.24
C PRO A 207 34.18 -45.88 -25.43
N ASP A 208 34.34 -46.31 -26.69
CA ASP A 208 34.34 -47.65 -27.32
C ASP A 208 33.02 -48.42 -27.45
#